data_AF-A0A1A8DB07-F1
#
_entry.id   AF-A0A1A8DB07-F1
#
_cell.length_a   1.000
_cell.length_b   1.000
_cell.length_c   1.000
_cell.angle_alpha   90.00
_cell.angle_beta   90.00
_cell.angle_gamma   90.00
#
_symmetry.space_group_name_H-M   'P 1'
#
loop_
_entity.id
_entity.type
_entity.pdbx_description
1 polymer ?
#
loop_
_entity_poly.entity_id
_entity_poly.type
_entity_poly.pdbx_seq_one_letter_code
_entity_poly.pdbx_strand_id
1 'polypeptide(L)'
;LGEWQPYCRALETFLQQVVAHRLLSKNPALELFLTSADPPGRQKIKKNLFNRLSQAMEEMRKEGHKDVDEFFQTVRDQNLQLTGSSRTAAEKFLDVVLTEQKIAVACGHFSAALHLCVEP
;
A
#
# COMPACT_ATOMS: atom_id res chain seq x y z
N LEU A 1 -15.75 -15.12 -2.00
CA LEU A 1 -14.83 -15.28 -0.84
C LEU A 1 -13.38 -14.83 -1.19
N GLY A 2 -13.17 -13.73 -1.94
CA GLY A 2 -11.84 -13.39 -2.51
C GLY A 2 -11.30 -11.99 -2.21
N GLU A 3 -12.09 -11.09 -1.63
CA GLU A 3 -11.72 -9.66 -1.51
C GLU A 3 -10.81 -9.33 -0.32
N TRP A 4 -10.64 -10.25 0.64
CA TRP A 4 -9.81 -10.01 1.83
C TRP A 4 -8.35 -10.38 1.65
N GLN A 5 -8.00 -11.22 0.67
CA GLN A 5 -6.61 -11.67 0.48
C GLN A 5 -5.63 -10.50 0.28
N PRO A 6 -5.94 -9.46 -0.53
CA PRO A 6 -5.07 -8.29 -0.64
C PRO A 6 -4.92 -7.56 0.69
N TYR A 7 -6.00 -7.43 1.46
CA TYR A 7 -5.98 -6.78 2.77
C TYR A 7 -5.14 -7.57 3.78
N CYS A 8 -5.27 -8.89 3.82
CA CYS A 8 -4.46 -9.76 4.67
C CYS A 8 -2.97 -9.65 4.33
N ARG A 9 -2.61 -9.66 3.04
CA ARG A 9 -1.20 -9.49 2.61
C ARG A 9 -0.66 -8.10 2.94
N ALA A 10 -1.46 -7.06 2.77
CA ALA A 10 -1.07 -5.70 3.14
C ALA A 10 -0.82 -5.58 4.65
N LEU A 11 -1.71 -6.15 5.48
CA LEU A 11 -1.56 -6.18 6.92
C LEU A 11 -0.33 -6.99 7.36
N GLU A 12 -0.10 -8.17 6.76
CA GLU A 12 1.09 -8.97 7.02
C GLU A 12 2.37 -8.20 6.71
N THR A 13 2.45 -7.57 5.53
CA THR A 13 3.59 -6.75 5.12
C THR A 13 3.83 -5.61 6.10
N PHE A 14 2.75 -4.93 6.53
CA PHE A 14 2.84 -3.86 7.54
C PHE A 14 3.41 -4.38 8.87
N LEU A 15 2.89 -5.49 9.38
CA LEU A 15 3.36 -6.08 10.64
C LEU A 15 4.83 -6.48 10.53
N GLN A 16 5.25 -7.07 9.41
CA GLN A 16 6.66 -7.39 9.16
C GLN A 16 7.55 -6.14 9.18
N GLN A 17 7.12 -5.05 8.55
CA GLN A 17 7.85 -3.78 8.56
C GLN A 17 7.96 -3.18 9.97
N VAL A 18 6.88 -3.20 10.75
CA VAL A 18 6.85 -2.70 12.12
C VAL A 18 7.80 -3.50 13.01
N VAL A 19 7.78 -4.83 12.91
CA VAL A 19 8.64 -5.73 13.69
C VAL A 19 10.12 -5.63 13.25
N ALA A 20 10.40 -5.36 11.98
CA ALA A 20 11.76 -5.13 11.50
C ALA A 20 12.35 -3.77 11.95
N HIS A 21 11.50 -2.80 12.33
CA HIS A 21 11.96 -1.46 12.67
C HIS A 21 12.56 -1.38 14.09
N ARG A 22 13.82 -0.97 14.19
CA ARG A 22 14.64 -0.95 15.44
C ARG A 22 13.95 -0.33 16.67
N LEU A 23 13.15 0.73 16.47
CA LEU A 23 12.47 1.43 17.55
C LEU A 23 11.05 0.90 17.79
N LEU A 24 10.32 0.52 16.73
CA LEU A 24 8.91 0.18 16.85
C LEU A 24 8.74 -1.25 17.36
N SER A 25 9.67 -2.13 17.02
CA SER A 25 9.69 -3.53 17.45
C SER A 25 9.80 -3.71 18.96
N LYS A 26 10.32 -2.71 19.67
CA LYS A 26 10.48 -2.70 21.13
C LYS A 26 9.32 -2.04 21.86
N ASN A 27 8.25 -1.66 21.16
CA ASN A 27 7.11 -1.01 21.78
C ASN A 27 6.30 -2.03 22.60
N PRO A 28 6.12 -1.84 23.92
CA PRO A 28 5.34 -2.76 24.75
C PRO A 28 3.89 -2.93 24.29
N ALA A 29 3.31 -1.91 23.65
CA ALA A 29 1.96 -2.01 23.09
C ALA A 29 1.91 -2.97 21.89
N LEU A 30 2.99 -3.07 21.10
CA LEU A 30 3.10 -4.03 20.00
C LEU A 30 3.26 -5.46 20.55
N GLU A 31 4.09 -5.65 21.57
CA GLU A 31 4.25 -6.94 22.23
C GLU A 31 2.91 -7.43 22.79
N LEU A 32 2.21 -6.59 23.54
CA LEU A 32 0.89 -6.92 24.07
C LEU A 32 -0.13 -7.21 22.95
N PHE A 33 -0.13 -6.40 21.88
CA PHE A 33 -1.01 -6.61 20.74
C PHE A 33 -0.80 -7.97 20.05
N LEU A 34 0.45 -8.44 19.95
CA LEU A 34 0.79 -9.69 19.27
C LEU A 34 0.69 -10.93 20.15
N THR A 35 0.86 -10.78 21.47
CA THR A 35 1.01 -11.91 22.40
C THR A 35 -0.16 -12.10 23.37
N SER A 36 -1.02 -11.08 23.56
CA SER A 36 -2.19 -11.20 24.42
C SER A 36 -3.16 -12.24 23.86
N ALA A 37 -3.39 -13.31 24.62
CA ALA A 37 -4.47 -14.27 24.33
C ALA A 37 -5.85 -13.70 24.65
N ASP A 38 -5.90 -12.74 25.59
CA ASP A 38 -7.14 -12.07 25.96
C ASP A 38 -7.56 -11.09 24.85
N PRO A 39 -8.84 -11.07 24.46
CA PRO A 39 -9.32 -10.09 23.52
C PRO A 39 -9.13 -8.69 24.11
N PRO A 40 -8.78 -7.69 23.29
CA PRO A 40 -8.68 -6.33 23.78
C PRO A 40 -9.99 -5.96 24.47
N GLY A 41 -9.91 -5.46 25.72
CA GLY A 41 -11.09 -4.99 26.45
C GLY A 41 -11.88 -3.99 25.60
N ARG A 42 -13.19 -3.80 25.88
CA ARG A 42 -14.06 -2.91 25.09
C ARG A 42 -13.57 -1.44 25.13
N GLN A 43 -12.59 -1.16 24.28
CA GLN A 43 -12.05 0.10 23.85
C GLN A 43 -13.18 1.00 23.34
N LYS A 44 -13.62 2.06 24.04
CA LYS A 44 -14.38 3.11 23.34
C LYS A 44 -13.42 3.78 22.37
N ILE A 45 -13.37 3.29 21.13
CA ILE A 45 -12.58 3.89 20.05
C ILE A 45 -13.05 5.33 19.93
N LYS A 46 -12.21 6.29 20.35
CA LYS A 46 -12.47 7.71 20.13
C LYS A 46 -12.26 7.98 18.64
N LYS A 47 -13.27 7.70 17.82
CA LYS A 47 -13.27 7.96 16.37
C LYS A 47 -12.77 9.37 16.02
N ASN A 48 -13.04 10.34 16.89
CA ASN A 48 -12.61 11.72 16.73
C ASN A 48 -11.08 11.92 16.79
N LEU A 49 -10.32 11.03 17.46
CA LEU A 49 -8.86 11.16 17.53
C LEU A 49 -8.21 10.82 16.18
N PHE A 50 -8.64 9.73 15.56
CA PHE A 50 -8.16 9.33 14.23
C PHE A 50 -8.58 10.33 13.16
N ASN A 51 -9.82 10.82 13.22
CA ASN A 51 -10.28 11.85 12.28
C ASN A 51 -9.46 13.13 12.40
N ARG A 52 -9.15 13.59 13.63
CA ARG A 52 -8.29 14.76 13.85
C ARG A 52 -6.85 14.52 13.41
N LEU A 53 -6.32 13.31 13.58
CA LEU A 53 -4.98 12.95 13.11
C LEU A 53 -4.93 12.94 11.58
N SER A 54 -5.89 12.29 10.92
CA SER A 54 -6.01 12.28 9.46
C SER A 54 -6.13 13.70 8.92
N GLN A 55 -7.02 14.52 9.50
CA GLN A 55 -7.19 15.92 9.13
C GLN A 55 -5.89 16.72 9.33
N ALA A 56 -5.23 16.58 10.48
CA ALA A 56 -3.96 17.27 10.73
C ALA A 56 -2.84 16.81 9.78
N MET A 57 -2.82 15.54 9.38
CA MET A 57 -1.82 15.00 8.45
C MET A 57 -2.07 15.47 7.01
N GLU A 58 -3.33 15.63 6.63
CA GLU A 58 -3.76 16.15 5.33
C GLU A 58 -3.56 17.68 5.24
N GLU A 59 -3.88 18.42 6.31
CA GLU A 59 -3.64 19.86 6.46
C GLU A 59 -2.15 20.21 6.72
N MET A 60 -1.33 19.26 7.19
CA MET A 60 0.13 19.42 7.34
C MET A 60 0.88 19.43 6.01
N ARG A 61 0.22 19.16 4.87
CA ARG A 61 0.76 19.52 3.56
C ARG A 61 0.73 21.05 3.41
N LYS A 62 1.64 21.74 4.09
CA LYS A 62 1.98 23.14 3.83
C LYS A 62 2.77 23.21 2.53
N GLU A 63 2.12 22.87 1.42
CA GLU A 63 2.74 22.70 0.10
C GLU A 63 3.36 24.00 -0.45
N GLY A 64 3.10 25.15 0.19
CA GLY A 64 3.64 26.46 -0.19
C GLY A 64 4.68 27.07 0.76
N HIS A 65 5.00 26.47 1.91
CA HIS A 65 5.97 27.03 2.86
C HIS A 65 7.21 26.15 2.98
N LYS A 66 8.39 26.75 2.75
CA LYS A 66 9.67 26.08 2.99
C LYS A 66 9.84 25.77 4.48
N ASP A 67 10.44 24.63 4.79
CA ASP A 67 10.92 24.38 6.14
C ASP A 67 11.99 25.39 6.53
N VAL A 68 12.01 25.73 7.81
CA VAL A 68 13.07 26.56 8.40
C VAL A 68 14.42 25.83 8.38
N ASP A 69 14.38 24.51 8.55
CA ASP A 69 15.56 23.65 8.54
C ASP A 69 15.74 23.00 7.16
N GLU A 70 16.93 23.15 6.61
CA GLU A 70 17.32 22.58 5.32
C GLU A 70 17.22 21.05 5.29
N PHE A 71 17.50 20.38 6.41
CA PHE A 71 17.36 18.94 6.52
C PHE A 71 15.92 18.50 6.25
N PHE A 72 14.94 19.13 6.91
CA PHE A 72 13.54 18.78 6.74
C PHE A 72 13.05 19.10 5.31
N GLN A 73 13.48 20.24 4.75
CA GLN A 73 13.14 20.60 3.38
C GLN A 73 13.68 19.56 2.40
N THR A 74 14.95 19.18 2.55
CA THR A 74 15.62 18.21 1.67
C THR A 74 14.95 16.84 1.73
N VAL A 75 14.66 16.33 2.93
CA VAL A 75 13.99 15.04 3.11
C VAL A 75 12.57 15.08 2.54
N ARG A 76 11.85 16.20 2.69
CA ARG A 76 10.52 16.37 2.10
C ARG A 76 10.57 16.34 0.58
N ASP A 77 11.48 17.08 -0.03
CA ASP A 77 11.61 17.16 -1.49
C ASP A 77 11.99 15.80 -2.08
N GLN A 78 12.92 15.09 -1.43
CA GLN A 78 13.27 13.71 -1.79
C GLN A 78 12.07 12.76 -1.68
N ASN A 79 11.32 12.82 -0.57
CA ASN A 79 10.16 11.97 -0.37
C ASN A 79 9.05 12.26 -1.39
N LEU A 80 8.84 13.53 -1.75
CA LEU A 80 7.88 13.94 -2.78
C LEU A 80 8.27 13.35 -4.15
N GLN A 81 9.53 13.50 -4.54
CA GLN A 81 10.05 12.94 -5.79
C GLN A 81 9.96 11.41 -5.82
N LEU A 82 10.36 10.74 -4.74
CA LEU A 82 10.35 9.29 -4.65
C LEU A 82 8.91 8.73 -4.67
N THR A 83 8.00 9.36 -3.93
CA THR A 83 6.58 8.95 -3.90
C THR A 83 5.93 9.16 -5.27
N GLY A 84 6.23 10.27 -5.95
CA GLY A 84 5.78 10.54 -7.31
C GLY A 84 6.30 9.48 -8.30
N SER A 85 7.61 9.23 -8.28
CA SER A 85 8.26 8.25 -9.16
C SER A 85 7.72 6.83 -8.93
N SER A 86 7.54 6.44 -7.66
CA SER A 86 6.98 5.13 -7.27
C SER A 86 5.55 4.97 -7.78
N ARG A 87 4.71 6.01 -7.68
CA ARG A 87 3.35 6.01 -8.24
C ARG A 87 3.37 5.81 -9.74
N THR A 88 4.16 6.60 -10.47
CA THR A 88 4.28 6.49 -11.92
C THR A 88 4.79 5.11 -12.35
N ALA A 89 5.77 4.55 -11.65
CA ALA A 89 6.26 3.21 -11.92
C ALA A 89 5.16 2.15 -11.73
N ALA A 90 4.37 2.26 -10.67
CA ALA A 90 3.24 1.35 -10.42
C ALA A 90 2.16 1.45 -11.52
N GLU A 91 1.80 2.66 -11.94
CA GLU A 91 0.86 2.90 -13.04
C GLU A 91 1.37 2.27 -14.35
N LYS A 92 2.64 2.48 -14.69
CA LYS A 92 3.24 1.92 -15.91
C LYS A 92 3.36 0.40 -15.86
N PHE A 93 3.61 -0.16 -14.69
CA PHE A 93 3.60 -1.61 -14.51
C PHE A 93 2.21 -2.20 -14.77
N LEU A 94 1.15 -1.54 -14.28
CA LEU A 94 -0.22 -1.96 -14.55
C LEU A 94 -0.57 -1.87 -16.03
N ASP A 95 -0.10 -0.84 -16.75
CA ASP A 95 -0.25 -0.72 -18.20
C ASP A 95 0.36 -1.93 -18.94
N VAL A 96 1.54 -2.39 -18.50
CA VAL A 96 2.20 -3.59 -19.06
C VAL A 96 1.38 -4.84 -18.80
N VAL A 97 0.96 -5.08 -17.55
CA VAL A 97 0.17 -6.27 -17.18
C VAL A 97 -1.14 -6.33 -17.96
N LEU A 98 -1.83 -5.20 -18.12
CA LEU A 98 -3.07 -5.12 -18.91
C LEU A 98 -2.81 -5.42 -20.40
N THR A 99 -1.67 -4.98 -20.92
CA THR A 99 -1.28 -5.22 -22.31
C THR A 99 -0.95 -6.70 -22.54
N GLU A 100 -0.22 -7.34 -21.62
CA GLU A 100 0.04 -8.78 -21.65
C GLU A 100 -1.25 -9.59 -21.61
N GLN A 101 -2.20 -9.22 -20.75
CA GLN A 101 -3.52 -9.86 -20.70
C GLN A 101 -4.25 -9.78 -22.05
N LYS A 102 -4.23 -8.61 -22.71
CA LYS A 102 -4.86 -8.44 -24.04
C LYS A 102 -4.19 -9.34 -25.09
N ILE A 103 -2.86 -9.44 -25.08
CA ILE A 103 -2.12 -10.33 -25.98
C ILE A 103 -2.50 -11.79 -25.72
N ALA A 104 -2.52 -12.23 -24.46
CA ALA A 104 -2.89 -13.59 -24.10
C ALA A 104 -4.31 -13.95 -24.58
N VAL A 105 -5.27 -13.03 -24.43
CA VAL A 105 -6.63 -13.21 -24.95
C VAL A 105 -6.65 -13.32 -26.48
N ALA A 106 -5.92 -12.46 -27.19
CA ALA A 106 -5.83 -12.52 -28.65
C ALA A 106 -5.20 -13.84 -29.14
N CYS A 107 -4.14 -14.31 -28.48
CA CYS A 107 -3.55 -15.62 -28.75
C CYS A 107 -4.54 -16.76 -28.50
N GLY A 108 -5.35 -16.68 -27.44
CA GLY A 108 -6.43 -17.63 -27.17
C GLY A 108 -7.46 -17.68 -28.29
N HIS A 109 -7.94 -16.53 -28.76
CA HIS A 109 -8.85 -16.45 -29.91
C HIS A 109 -8.23 -17.02 -31.18
N PHE A 110 -6.97 -16.70 -31.46
CA PHE A 110 -6.25 -17.21 -32.62
C PHE A 110 -6.11 -18.74 -32.59
N SER A 111 -5.73 -19.30 -31.44
CA SER A 111 -5.66 -20.75 -31.24
C SER A 111 -7.01 -21.42 -31.47
N ALA A 112 -8.09 -20.86 -30.91
CA ALA A 112 -9.45 -21.39 -31.10
C ALA A 112 -9.88 -21.35 -32.57
N ALA A 113 -9.60 -20.26 -33.28
CA ALA A 113 -9.91 -20.14 -34.71
C ALA A 113 -9.15 -21.19 -35.54
N LEU A 114 -7.86 -21.41 -35.26
CA LEU A 114 -7.08 -22.45 -35.92
C LEU A 114 -7.64 -23.86 -35.68
N HIS A 115 -8.07 -24.17 -34.45
CA HIS A 115 -8.69 -25.46 -34.16
C HIS A 115 -9.98 -25.68 -34.96
N LEU A 116 -10.84 -24.65 -35.03
CA LEU A 116 -12.09 -24.71 -35.81
C LEU A 116 -11.87 -24.83 -37.33
N CYS A 117 -10.73 -24.36 -37.85
CA CYS A 117 -10.37 -24.50 -39.26
C CYS A 117 -9.71 -25.85 -39.61
N VAL A 118 -9.36 -26.67 -38.61
CA VAL A 118 -8.63 -27.93 -38.78
C VAL A 118 -9.51 -29.16 -38.51
N GLU A 119 -10.61 -29.02 -37.76
CA GLU A 119 -11.64 -30.08 -37.67
C GLU A 119 -12.54 -30.06 -38.93
N PRO A 120 -12.79 -31.23 -39.58
CA PRO A 120 -13.63 -31.34 -40.78
C PRO A 120 -15.14 -31.16 -40.51
#